data_AF-A0A7K3XAC5-F1
#
_entry.id   AF-A0A7K3XAC5-F1
#
_cell.length_a   1.000
_cell.length_b   1.000
_cell.length_c   1.000
_cell.angle_alpha   90.00
_cell.angle_beta   90.00
_cell.angle_gamma   90.00
#
_symmetry.space_group_name_H-M   'P 1'
#
loop_
_entity.id
_entity.type
_entity.pdbx_description
1 polymer ?
#
loop_
_entity_poly.entity_id
_entity_poly.type
_entity_poly.pdbx_seq_one_letter_code
_entity_poly.pdbx_strand_id
1 'polypeptide(L)'
;MLGAVTSAWAYALAQLTLVADRPAAVLAGAAVAAALLLAALLASRVRALPGGPGAIRHATALRARARGRRVPRQADPDAAGRPRPRAPGLRPSAA
;
A
#
# COMPACT_ATOMS: atom_id res chain seq x y z
N MET A 1 -9.86 -51.90 -17.25
CA MET A 1 -9.51 -51.40 -15.89
C MET A 1 -8.08 -51.80 -15.51
N LEU A 2 -7.74 -53.09 -15.42
CA LEU A 2 -6.38 -53.53 -15.05
C LEU A 2 -5.27 -52.93 -15.93
N GLY A 3 -5.45 -52.93 -17.26
CA GLY A 3 -4.45 -52.38 -18.20
C GLY A 3 -4.20 -50.88 -18.06
N ALA A 4 -5.23 -50.10 -17.70
CA ALA A 4 -5.09 -48.67 -17.45
C ALA A 4 -4.39 -48.40 -16.11
N VAL A 5 -4.66 -49.23 -15.10
CA VAL A 5 -4.01 -49.16 -13.79
C VAL A 5 -2.52 -49.52 -13.93
N THR A 6 -2.18 -50.59 -14.66
CA THR A 6 -0.78 -50.97 -14.88
C THR A 6 -0.03 -49.95 -15.73
N SER A 7 -0.64 -49.38 -16.77
CA SER A 7 -0.03 -48.30 -17.54
C SER A 7 0.19 -47.03 -16.71
N ALA A 8 -0.76 -46.69 -15.82
CA ALA A 8 -0.61 -45.56 -14.91
C ALA A 8 0.54 -45.76 -13.92
N TRP A 9 0.68 -46.98 -13.38
CA TRP A 9 1.80 -47.33 -12.50
C TRP A 9 3.14 -47.32 -13.23
N ALA A 10 3.22 -47.86 -14.44
CA ALA A 10 4.43 -47.82 -15.26
C ALA A 10 4.86 -46.38 -15.58
N TYR A 11 3.91 -45.52 -15.91
CA TYR A 11 4.17 -44.09 -16.14
C TYR A 11 4.66 -43.38 -14.88
N ALA A 12 4.03 -43.63 -13.73
CA ALA A 12 4.45 -43.04 -12.47
C ALA A 12 5.88 -43.43 -12.09
N LEU A 13 6.26 -44.70 -12.28
CA LEU A 13 7.63 -45.20 -12.02
C LEU A 13 8.65 -44.61 -13.00
N ALA A 14 8.30 -44.45 -14.28
CA ALA A 14 9.14 -43.78 -15.27
C ALA A 14 9.37 -42.30 -14.92
N GLN A 15 8.34 -41.60 -14.47
CA GLN A 15 8.49 -40.21 -14.04
C GLN A 15 9.32 -40.09 -12.75
N LEU A 16 9.15 -41.02 -11.81
CA LEU A 16 9.93 -41.05 -10.58
C LEU A 16 11.43 -41.25 -10.87
N THR A 17 11.78 -42.15 -11.79
CA THR A 17 13.18 -42.39 -12.18
C THR A 17 13.79 -41.18 -12.89
N LEU A 18 13.06 -40.51 -13.78
CA LEU A 18 13.50 -39.27 -14.43
C LEU A 18 13.78 -38.14 -13.42
N VAL A 19 12.92 -37.99 -12.42
CA VAL A 19 13.10 -37.01 -11.33
C VAL A 19 14.30 -37.37 -10.46
N ALA A 20 14.47 -38.65 -10.14
CA ALA A 20 15.56 -39.16 -9.32
C ALA A 20 16.94 -39.03 -10.01
N ASP A 21 16.99 -39.15 -11.33
CA ASP A 21 18.23 -39.01 -12.12
C ASP A 21 18.68 -37.55 -12.27
N ARG A 22 17.76 -36.58 -12.11
CA ARG A 22 18.05 -35.14 -12.32
C ARG A 22 17.52 -34.27 -11.17
N PRO A 23 17.88 -34.55 -9.91
CA PRO A 23 17.34 -33.83 -8.76
C PRO A 23 17.70 -32.33 -8.81
N ALA A 24 18.90 -32.01 -9.31
CA ALA A 24 19.35 -30.62 -9.48
C ALA A 24 18.49 -29.83 -10.49
N ALA A 25 18.06 -30.46 -11.59
CA ALA A 25 17.22 -29.79 -12.59
C ALA A 25 15.80 -29.52 -12.05
N VAL A 26 15.25 -30.46 -11.27
CA VAL A 26 13.95 -30.31 -10.61
C VAL A 26 14.00 -29.19 -9.56
N LEU A 27 15.06 -29.16 -8.73
CA LEU A 27 15.29 -28.09 -7.76
C LEU A 27 15.49 -26.73 -8.44
N ALA A 28 16.24 -26.67 -9.54
CA ALA A 28 16.42 -25.44 -10.31
C ALA A 28 15.08 -24.93 -10.88
N GLY A 29 14.27 -25.81 -11.46
CA GLY A 29 12.93 -25.46 -11.94
C GLY A 29 12.02 -24.97 -10.82
N ALA A 30 12.02 -25.65 -9.67
CA ALA A 30 11.26 -25.25 -8.48
C ALA A 30 11.73 -23.88 -7.96
N ALA A 31 13.03 -23.61 -7.92
CA ALA A 31 13.59 -22.34 -7.51
C ALA A 31 13.18 -21.19 -8.45
N VAL A 32 13.20 -21.42 -9.77
CA VAL A 32 12.74 -20.45 -10.77
C VAL A 32 11.24 -20.18 -10.59
N ALA A 33 10.42 -21.22 -10.44
CA ALA A 33 8.98 -21.07 -10.22
C ALA A 33 8.69 -20.29 -8.92
N ALA A 34 9.40 -20.59 -7.84
CA ALA A 34 9.28 -19.86 -6.58
C ALA A 34 9.69 -18.39 -6.72
N ALA A 35 10.78 -18.10 -7.44
CA ALA A 35 11.22 -16.74 -7.72
C ALA A 35 10.19 -15.94 -8.53
N LEU A 36 9.57 -16.56 -9.54
CA LEU A 36 8.50 -15.94 -10.34
C LEU A 36 7.24 -15.67 -9.50
N LEU A 37 6.83 -16.63 -8.66
CA LEU A 37 5.73 -16.46 -7.72
C LEU A 37 6.00 -15.30 -6.74
N LEU A 38 7.20 -15.24 -6.17
CA LEU A 38 7.61 -14.16 -5.29
C LEU A 38 7.58 -12.81 -6.01
N ALA A 39 8.11 -12.73 -7.22
CA ALA A 39 8.08 -11.52 -8.03
C ALA A 39 6.65 -11.06 -8.34
N ALA A 40 5.75 -11.98 -8.67
CA ALA A 40 4.33 -11.69 -8.90
C ALA A 40 3.64 -11.19 -7.64
N LEU A 41 3.93 -11.78 -6.48
CA LEU A 41 3.43 -11.32 -5.18
C LEU A 41 3.95 -9.92 -4.84
N LEU A 42 5.24 -9.64 -5.06
CA LEU A 42 5.78 -8.29 -4.86
C LEU A 42 5.12 -7.29 -5.80
N ALA A 43 4.97 -7.63 -7.09
CA ALA A 43 4.33 -6.77 -8.07
C ALA A 43 2.86 -6.46 -7.70
N SER A 44 2.11 -7.45 -7.19
CA SER A 44 0.73 -7.24 -6.74
C SER A 44 0.67 -6.37 -5.49
N ARG A 45 1.59 -6.56 -4.52
CA ARG A 45 1.70 -5.71 -3.33
C ARG A 45 2.05 -4.26 -3.67
N VAL A 46 2.96 -4.04 -4.61
CA VAL A 46 3.32 -2.69 -5.09
C VAL A 46 2.13 -2.01 -5.77
N ARG A 47 1.34 -2.74 -6.56
CA ARG A 47 0.10 -2.21 -7.17
C ARG A 47 -0.98 -1.90 -6.14
N ALA A 48 -1.06 -2.68 -5.07
CA ALA A 48 -2.06 -2.52 -4.02
C ALA A 48 -1.73 -1.41 -3.01
N LEU A 49 -0.47 -0.97 -2.92
CA LEU A 49 -0.09 0.08 -1.97
C LEU A 49 -0.56 1.45 -2.48
N PRO A 50 -1.41 2.19 -1.72
CA PRO A 50 -1.80 3.55 -2.05
C PRO A 50 -0.61 4.49 -1.77
N GLY A 51 0.40 4.41 -2.65
CA GLY A 51 1.74 4.91 -2.34
C GLY A 51 2.69 5.00 -3.54
N GLY A 52 2.24 4.64 -4.76
CA GLY A 52 3.06 4.71 -5.98
C GLY A 52 3.62 6.13 -6.24
N PRO A 53 4.48 6.33 -7.26
CA PRO A 53 5.14 7.61 -7.51
C PRO A 53 4.20 8.83 -7.51
N GLY A 54 2.94 8.64 -7.92
CA GLY A 54 1.87 9.64 -7.83
C GLY A 54 1.50 10.05 -6.40
N ALA A 55 1.51 9.14 -5.43
CA ALA A 55 1.23 9.42 -4.02
C ALA A 55 2.36 10.22 -3.35
N ILE A 56 3.63 9.95 -3.68
CA ILE A 56 4.76 10.78 -3.23
C ILE A 56 4.64 12.19 -3.81
N ARG A 57 4.32 12.31 -5.10
CA ARG A 57 4.03 13.60 -5.76
C ARG A 57 2.83 14.31 -5.14
N HIS A 58 1.79 13.56 -4.74
CA HIS A 58 0.61 14.11 -4.10
C HIS A 58 0.93 14.61 -2.69
N ALA A 59 1.67 13.83 -1.89
CA ALA A 59 2.10 14.21 -0.55
C ALA A 59 3.03 15.43 -0.58
N THR A 60 3.97 15.50 -1.52
CA THR A 60 4.85 16.67 -1.71
C THR A 60 4.07 17.89 -2.18
N ALA A 61 3.10 17.73 -3.10
CA ALA A 61 2.21 18.81 -3.53
C ALA A 61 1.32 19.32 -2.38
N LEU A 62 0.76 18.43 -1.56
CA LEU A 62 0.01 18.79 -0.35
C LEU A 62 0.88 19.57 0.63
N ARG A 63 2.14 19.13 0.82
CA ARG A 63 3.09 19.82 1.71
C ARG A 63 3.50 21.18 1.17
N ALA A 64 3.68 21.32 -0.14
CA ALA A 64 3.92 22.60 -0.80
C ALA A 64 2.70 23.52 -0.67
N ARG A 65 1.48 23.00 -0.85
CA ARG A 65 0.22 23.75 -0.63
C ARG A 65 0.02 24.16 0.83
N ALA A 66 0.36 23.30 1.79
CA ALA A 66 0.29 23.63 3.21
C ALA A 66 1.27 24.73 3.61
N ARG A 67 2.49 24.72 3.04
CA ARG A 67 3.48 25.80 3.23
C ARG A 67 3.11 27.08 2.48
N GLY A 68 2.49 26.95 1.31
CA GLY A 68 2.03 28.07 0.47
C GLY A 68 0.71 28.69 0.93
N ARG A 69 -0.13 27.93 1.65
CA ARG A 69 -1.22 28.48 2.46
C ARG A 69 -0.56 29.27 3.59
N ARG A 70 -0.33 30.56 3.33
CA ARG A 70 -0.38 31.56 4.40
C ARG A 70 -1.75 31.38 5.05
N VAL A 71 -1.78 30.69 6.19
CA VAL A 71 -2.94 30.65 7.08
C VAL A 71 -3.41 32.11 7.16
N PRO A 72 -4.66 32.45 6.78
CA PRO A 72 -5.17 33.77 7.13
C PRO A 72 -4.92 33.90 8.62
N ARG A 73 -4.33 35.01 9.07
CA ARG A 73 -4.12 35.31 10.50
C ARG A 73 -5.46 35.59 11.21
N GLN A 74 -6.41 34.69 11.02
CA GLN A 74 -7.72 34.61 11.63
C GLN A 74 -7.87 33.26 12.35
N ALA A 75 -6.76 32.57 12.62
CA ALA A 75 -6.74 31.39 13.48
C ALA A 75 -7.08 31.72 14.95
N ASP A 76 -7.15 32.99 15.30
CA ASP A 76 -7.67 33.45 16.57
C ASP A 76 -8.62 34.65 16.34
N PRO A 77 -9.94 34.43 16.39
CA PRO A 77 -10.93 35.51 16.38
C PRO A 77 -10.75 36.49 17.55
N ASP A 78 -10.03 36.09 18.61
CA ASP A 78 -9.74 36.86 19.82
C ASP A 78 -8.36 37.54 19.81
N ALA A 79 -7.60 37.45 18.70
CA ALA A 79 -6.29 38.09 18.59
C ALA A 79 -6.42 39.61 18.83
N ALA A 80 -5.64 40.10 19.81
CA ALA A 80 -5.67 41.47 20.30
C ALA A 80 -5.28 42.49 19.20
N GLY A 81 -6.26 42.93 18.42
CA GLY A 81 -6.05 43.89 17.33
C GLY A 81 -7.29 44.60 16.85
N ARG A 82 -8.48 44.29 17.38
CA ARG A 82 -9.70 45.08 17.15
C ARG A 82 -10.29 45.50 18.48
N PRO A 83 -10.58 46.80 18.69
CA PRO A 83 -11.44 47.22 19.78
C PRO A 83 -12.78 46.50 19.62
N ARG A 84 -13.11 45.59 20.55
CA ARG A 84 -14.46 45.04 20.65
C ARG A 84 -15.32 46.08 21.39
N PRO A 85 -16.55 46.36 20.93
CA PRO A 85 -17.55 46.97 21.80
C PRO A 85 -17.63 46.12 23.07
N ARG A 86 -17.33 46.71 24.24
CA ARG A 86 -17.57 46.00 25.50
C ARG A 86 -19.07 45.74 25.58
N ALA A 87 -19.45 44.50 25.91
CA ALA A 87 -20.85 44.17 26.15
C ALA A 87 -21.47 45.22 27.11
N PRO A 88 -22.74 45.60 26.93
CA PRO A 88 -23.39 46.58 27.79
C PRO A 88 -23.16 46.22 29.26
N GLY A 89 -22.59 47.14 30.03
CA GLY A 89 -22.39 46.95 31.46
C GLY A 89 -23.73 46.89 32.20
N LEU A 90 -23.77 46.14 33.30
CA LEU A 90 -24.92 45.92 34.19
C LEU A 90 -25.51 47.17 34.87
N ARG A 91 -25.22 48.39 34.40
CA ARG A 91 -25.77 49.62 34.98
C ARG A 91 -26.91 50.14 34.11
N PRO A 92 -28.13 50.29 34.66
CA PRO A 92 -29.18 50.99 33.94
C PRO A 92 -28.78 52.45 33.76
N SER A 93 -28.96 52.96 32.54
CA SER A 93 -28.88 54.40 32.27
C SER A 93 -30.02 55.08 33.03
N ALA A 94 -29.67 55.97 33.97
CA ALA A 94 -30.65 56.82 34.62
C ALA A 94 -31.24 57.79 33.58
N ALA A 95 -32.57 57.86 33.55
CA ALA A 95 -33.37 58.89 32.91
C ALA A 95 -34.36 59.41 33.96
#